data_AF-A0A2E1NA13-F1
#
_entry.id   AF-A0A2E1NA13-F1
#
_cell.length_a   1.000
_cell.length_b   1.000
_cell.length_c   1.000
_cell.angle_alpha   90.00
_cell.angle_beta   90.00
_cell.angle_gamma   90.00
#
_symmetry.space_group_name_H-M   'P 1'
#
loop_
_entity.id
_entity.type
_entity.pdbx_description
1 polymer ?
#
loop_
_entity_poly.entity_id
_entity_poly.type
_entity_poly.pdbx_seq_one_letter_code
_entity_poly.pdbx_strand_id
1 'polypeptide(L)'
;MKIIETEYWCLMLPPEWSAEQSEDVVMITDQDGIGELAVTTLIQDNAAAGDVTAVQMAEEESPEVADWTTVQVGPFAGVAGSFQEDGLVIREWYLTYRSALLYVTYACDSEDDGLDTGAVEEILGTLVAGDALL
;
A
#
# COMPACT_ATOMS: atom_id res chain seq x y z
N MET A 1 1.68 -0.04 20.25
CA MET A 1 1.97 -0.46 18.88
C MET A 1 1.48 -1.88 18.70
N LYS A 2 0.75 -2.12 17.62
CA LYS A 2 0.31 -3.46 17.21
C LYS A 2 1.17 -3.87 16.00
N ILE A 3 1.41 -5.16 15.84
CA ILE A 3 2.09 -5.69 14.65
C ILE A 3 1.04 -6.47 13.87
N ILE A 4 0.95 -6.19 12.58
CA ILE A 4 0.18 -6.95 11.62
C ILE A 4 1.15 -7.86 10.88
N GLU A 5 0.84 -9.13 10.87
CA GLU A 5 1.66 -10.17 10.26
C GLU A 5 0.80 -10.93 9.27
N THR A 6 1.28 -11.02 8.03
CA THR A 6 0.79 -11.93 7.01
C THR A 6 1.91 -12.88 6.63
N GLU A 7 1.62 -13.87 5.79
CA GLU A 7 2.65 -14.76 5.24
C GLU A 7 3.72 -13.99 4.44
N TYR A 8 3.36 -12.84 3.85
CA TYR A 8 4.17 -12.14 2.86
C TYR A 8 4.80 -10.84 3.35
N TRP A 9 4.23 -10.22 4.38
CA TRP A 9 4.73 -8.95 4.91
C TRP A 9 4.30 -8.74 6.37
N CYS A 10 5.05 -7.91 7.08
CA CYS A 10 4.70 -7.43 8.41
C CYS A 10 4.70 -5.90 8.43
N LEU A 11 3.84 -5.33 9.27
CA LEU A 11 3.69 -3.88 9.40
C LEU A 11 3.37 -3.50 10.85
N MET A 12 3.91 -2.39 11.34
CA MET A 12 3.61 -1.88 12.68
C MET A 12 2.58 -0.76 12.62
N LEU A 13 1.58 -0.83 13.51
CA LEU A 13 0.54 0.18 13.63
C LEU A 13 0.70 1.01 14.91
N PRO A 14 0.51 2.34 14.82
CA PRO A 14 0.29 3.20 15.97
C PRO A 14 -0.90 2.72 16.81
N PRO A 15 -0.96 3.05 18.12
CA PRO A 15 -2.03 2.60 19.01
C PRO A 15 -3.45 2.98 18.54
N GLU A 16 -3.58 4.16 17.93
CA GLU A 16 -4.84 4.75 17.45
C GLU A 16 -5.37 4.08 16.17
N TRP A 17 -4.58 3.19 15.57
CA TRP A 17 -4.93 2.48 14.33
C TRP A 17 -5.33 1.02 14.61
N SER A 18 -6.21 0.50 13.77
CA SER A 18 -6.66 -0.88 13.74
C SER A 18 -6.52 -1.48 12.36
N ALA A 19 -6.55 -2.80 12.28
CA ALA A 19 -6.56 -3.52 11.02
C ALA A 19 -7.58 -4.64 11.02
N GLU A 20 -8.21 -4.84 9.88
CA GLU A 20 -9.10 -5.95 9.59
C GLU A 20 -8.59 -6.69 8.35
N GLN A 21 -8.47 -8.01 8.43
CA GLN A 21 -8.00 -8.84 7.32
C GLN A 21 -9.17 -9.56 6.67
N SER A 22 -9.25 -9.47 5.33
CA SER A 22 -10.25 -10.16 4.52
C SER A 22 -9.60 -10.71 3.26
N GLU A 23 -9.59 -12.03 3.11
CA GLU A 23 -8.96 -12.75 2.00
C GLU A 23 -7.51 -12.30 1.75
N ASP A 24 -7.27 -11.52 0.69
CA ASP A 24 -5.99 -11.00 0.22
C ASP A 24 -5.74 -9.52 0.58
N VAL A 25 -6.69 -8.90 1.28
CA VAL A 25 -6.66 -7.48 1.65
C VAL A 25 -6.55 -7.33 3.17
N VAL A 26 -5.66 -6.45 3.61
CA VAL A 26 -5.65 -5.93 4.97
C VAL A 26 -6.08 -4.47 4.95
N MET A 27 -7.21 -4.18 5.58
CA MET A 27 -7.73 -2.83 5.75
C MET A 27 -7.21 -2.23 7.04
N ILE A 28 -6.70 -1.00 7.00
CA ILE A 28 -6.09 -0.29 8.12
C ILE A 28 -6.78 1.07 8.25
N THR A 29 -7.38 1.32 9.41
CA THR A 29 -8.15 2.55 9.70
C THR A 29 -7.73 3.14 11.03
N ASP A 30 -7.81 4.46 11.14
CA ASP A 30 -7.64 5.16 12.40
C ASP A 30 -8.95 5.15 13.20
N GLN A 31 -8.89 5.61 14.44
CA GLN A 31 -10.08 5.67 15.30
C GLN A 31 -11.03 6.83 14.97
N ASP A 32 -10.53 7.86 14.28
CA ASP A 32 -11.29 9.07 13.98
C ASP A 32 -12.05 8.93 12.64
N GLY A 33 -11.68 7.94 11.81
CA GLY A 33 -12.35 7.59 10.55
C GLY A 33 -12.02 8.54 9.40
N ILE A 34 -10.86 9.20 9.46
CA ILE A 34 -10.45 10.23 8.48
C ILE A 34 -10.05 9.60 7.16
N GLY A 35 -9.30 8.50 7.23
CA GLY A 35 -8.80 7.83 6.05
C GLY A 35 -8.68 6.33 6.23
N GLU A 36 -8.56 5.65 5.10
CA GLU A 36 -8.47 4.21 5.01
C GLU A 36 -7.25 3.83 4.19
N LEU A 37 -6.40 2.97 4.75
CA LEU A 37 -5.24 2.40 4.09
C LEU A 37 -5.50 0.91 3.83
N ALA A 38 -5.51 0.47 2.59
CA ALA A 38 -5.64 -0.94 2.23
C ALA A 38 -4.31 -1.49 1.72
N VAL A 39 -3.98 -2.74 2.08
CA VAL A 39 -2.85 -3.49 1.52
C VAL A 39 -3.38 -4.77 0.90
N THR A 40 -3.43 -4.79 -0.43
CA THR A 40 -3.80 -5.97 -1.23
C THR A 40 -2.55 -6.70 -1.69
N THR A 41 -2.50 -8.02 -1.50
CA THR A 41 -1.33 -8.84 -1.81
C THR A 41 -1.59 -9.77 -2.99
N LEU A 42 -0.84 -9.59 -4.08
CA LEU A 42 -0.88 -10.47 -5.23
C LEU A 42 0.44 -11.25 -5.36
N ILE A 43 0.34 -12.57 -5.49
CA ILE A 43 1.50 -13.44 -5.73
C ILE A 43 1.60 -13.72 -7.21
N GLN A 44 2.66 -13.21 -7.82
CA GLN A 44 2.97 -13.43 -9.22
C GLN A 44 3.51 -14.85 -9.42
N ASP A 45 3.02 -15.54 -10.45
CA ASP A 45 3.58 -16.82 -10.85
C ASP A 45 5.06 -16.66 -11.20
N ASN A 46 5.87 -17.63 -10.82
CA ASN A 46 7.35 -17.58 -10.93
C ASN A 46 7.86 -17.41 -12.38
N ALA A 47 7.01 -17.67 -13.38
CA ALA A 47 7.32 -17.45 -14.80
C ALA A 47 7.06 -16.00 -15.26
N ALA A 48 6.19 -15.26 -14.56
CA ALA A 48 5.86 -13.86 -14.82
C ALA A 48 6.54 -12.90 -13.82
N ALA A 49 7.07 -13.42 -12.71
CA ALA A 49 7.85 -12.68 -11.73
C ALA A 49 9.09 -12.05 -12.39
N GLY A 50 9.00 -10.77 -12.71
CA GLY A 50 10.04 -9.99 -13.39
C GLY A 50 9.71 -9.58 -14.84
N ASP A 51 8.68 -10.15 -15.46
CA ASP A 51 8.23 -9.75 -16.80
C ASP A 51 7.29 -8.53 -16.75
N VAL A 52 6.55 -8.38 -15.64
CA VAL A 52 5.68 -7.23 -15.38
C VAL A 52 6.22 -6.44 -14.20
N THR A 53 6.64 -5.21 -14.47
CA THR A 53 7.14 -4.27 -13.46
C THR A 53 6.00 -3.58 -12.71
N ALA A 54 6.27 -3.10 -11.50
CA ALA A 54 5.33 -2.27 -10.74
C ALA A 54 4.81 -1.07 -11.56
N VAL A 55 5.67 -0.46 -12.37
CA VAL A 55 5.34 0.67 -13.25
C VAL A 55 4.31 0.26 -14.30
N GLN A 56 4.51 -0.86 -14.97
CA GLN A 56 3.60 -1.33 -16.01
C GLN A 56 2.21 -1.62 -15.45
N MET A 57 2.13 -2.24 -14.26
CA MET A 57 0.84 -2.49 -13.61
C MET A 57 0.16 -1.19 -13.19
N ALA A 58 0.93 -0.25 -12.63
CA ALA A 58 0.41 1.05 -12.23
C ALA A 58 -0.15 1.85 -13.42
N GLU A 59 0.53 1.84 -14.56
CA GLU A 59 0.06 2.50 -15.79
C GLU A 59 -1.16 1.81 -16.43
N GLU A 60 -1.30 0.50 -16.28
CA GLU A 60 -2.41 -0.28 -16.83
C GLU A 60 -3.67 -0.19 -15.96
N GLU A 61 -3.51 -0.33 -14.64
CA GLU A 61 -4.61 -0.45 -13.69
C GLU A 61 -5.09 0.91 -13.14
N SER A 62 -4.23 1.94 -13.12
CA SER A 62 -4.55 3.27 -12.57
C SER A 62 -4.26 4.40 -13.57
N PRO A 63 -4.99 4.46 -14.71
CA PRO A 63 -4.81 5.51 -15.73
C PRO A 63 -5.13 6.93 -15.25
N GLU A 64 -5.78 7.08 -14.10
CA GLU A 64 -6.11 8.35 -13.45
C GLU A 64 -4.89 9.03 -12.84
N VAL A 65 -3.85 8.27 -12.49
CA VAL A 65 -2.61 8.81 -11.95
C VAL A 65 -1.76 9.38 -13.08
N ALA A 66 -1.65 10.71 -13.10
CA ALA A 66 -0.88 11.42 -14.12
C ALA A 66 0.65 11.30 -13.95
N ASP A 67 1.11 11.27 -12.70
CA ASP A 67 2.53 11.35 -12.36
C ASP A 67 2.92 10.27 -11.34
N TRP A 68 3.72 9.30 -11.80
CA TRP A 68 4.30 8.26 -10.95
C TRP A 68 5.68 8.65 -10.43
N THR A 69 5.92 8.44 -9.14
CA THR A 69 7.22 8.63 -8.50
C THR A 69 7.79 7.29 -8.06
N THR A 70 9.05 7.01 -8.40
CA THR A 70 9.75 5.82 -7.87
C THR A 70 9.92 5.92 -6.36
N VAL A 71 9.57 4.86 -5.64
CA VAL A 71 9.66 4.78 -4.19
C VAL A 71 10.32 3.48 -3.74
N GLN A 72 10.87 3.52 -2.53
CA GLN A 72 11.34 2.35 -1.82
C GLN A 72 10.73 2.36 -0.42
N VAL A 73 10.07 1.27 -0.05
CA VAL A 73 9.36 1.10 1.22
C VAL A 73 9.88 -0.18 1.87
N GLY A 74 10.83 -0.01 2.80
CA GLY A 74 11.58 -1.14 3.37
C GLY A 74 12.31 -1.94 2.27
N PRO A 75 12.11 -3.28 2.19
CA PRO A 75 12.69 -4.10 1.12
C PRO A 75 11.93 -4.03 -0.21
N PHE A 76 10.73 -3.44 -0.23
CA PHE A 76 9.90 -3.34 -1.42
C PHE A 76 10.27 -2.09 -2.22
N ALA A 77 10.18 -2.19 -3.55
CA ALA A 77 10.44 -1.07 -4.46
C ALA A 77 9.33 -0.98 -5.51
N GLY A 78 9.07 0.22 -6.01
CA GLY A 78 8.07 0.40 -7.06
C GLY A 78 7.73 1.86 -7.29
N VAL A 79 6.45 2.15 -7.46
CA VAL A 79 5.96 3.51 -7.73
C VAL A 79 4.83 3.90 -6.80
N ALA A 80 4.74 5.20 -6.54
CA ALA A 80 3.63 5.82 -5.86
C ALA A 80 3.08 6.98 -6.68
N GLY A 81 1.78 7.20 -6.58
CA GLY A 81 1.07 8.25 -7.28
C GLY A 81 -0.18 8.65 -6.52
N SER A 82 -0.82 9.73 -6.97
CA SER A 82 -2.04 10.22 -6.34
C SER A 82 -2.92 10.90 -7.37
N PHE A 83 -4.23 10.84 -7.14
CA PHE A 83 -5.23 11.52 -7.93
C PHE A 83 -6.42 11.88 -7.03
N GLN A 84 -7.37 12.61 -7.60
CA GLN A 84 -8.61 12.96 -6.93
C GLN A 84 -9.79 12.49 -7.77
N GLU A 85 -10.75 11.83 -7.14
CA GLU A 85 -11.96 11.33 -7.77
C GLU A 85 -13.14 11.46 -6.80
N ASP A 86 -14.28 11.94 -7.27
CA ASP A 86 -15.54 11.99 -6.52
C ASP A 86 -15.45 12.63 -5.11
N GLY A 87 -14.55 13.60 -4.93
CA GLY A 87 -14.35 14.31 -3.65
C GLY A 87 -13.36 13.64 -2.71
N LEU A 88 -12.77 12.51 -3.10
CA LEU A 88 -11.73 11.80 -2.38
C LEU A 88 -10.33 12.17 -2.90
N VAL A 89 -9.36 12.16 -2.00
CA VAL A 89 -7.93 12.13 -2.35
C VAL A 89 -7.45 10.71 -2.20
N ILE A 90 -6.94 10.15 -3.30
CA ILE A 90 -6.46 8.78 -3.36
C ILE A 90 -4.96 8.80 -3.63
N ARG A 91 -4.23 8.02 -2.84
CA ARG A 91 -2.81 7.76 -3.02
C ARG A 91 -2.60 6.27 -3.16
N GLU A 92 -1.78 5.89 -4.13
CA GLU A 92 -1.55 4.49 -4.46
C GLU A 92 -0.07 4.19 -4.47
N TRP A 93 0.27 2.96 -4.10
CA TRP A 93 1.60 2.41 -4.24
C TRP A 93 1.52 1.02 -4.87
N TYR A 94 2.28 0.82 -5.94
CA TYR A 94 2.55 -0.48 -6.52
C TYR A 94 3.96 -0.86 -6.11
N LEU A 95 4.09 -1.86 -5.23
CA LEU A 95 5.35 -2.24 -4.61
C LEU A 95 5.66 -3.71 -4.91
N THR A 96 6.84 -4.01 -5.42
CA THR A 96 7.26 -5.39 -5.67
C THR A 96 8.41 -5.80 -4.74
N TYR A 97 8.38 -7.06 -4.35
CA TYR A 97 9.50 -7.74 -3.73
C TYR A 97 9.43 -9.24 -4.05
N ARG A 98 10.40 -9.71 -4.84
CA ARG A 98 10.44 -11.09 -5.35
C ARG A 98 9.13 -11.46 -6.07
N SER A 99 8.38 -12.44 -5.58
CA SER A 99 7.11 -12.87 -6.18
C SER A 99 5.89 -12.09 -5.70
N ALA A 100 6.03 -11.20 -4.71
CA ALA A 100 4.91 -10.40 -4.22
C ALA A 100 4.83 -9.07 -4.95
N LEU A 101 3.61 -8.71 -5.33
CA LEU A 101 3.17 -7.36 -5.59
C LEU A 101 2.22 -6.95 -4.46
N LEU A 102 2.54 -5.85 -3.79
CA LEU A 102 1.62 -5.17 -2.88
C LEU A 102 1.02 -3.98 -3.62
N TYR A 103 -0.29 -3.98 -3.70
CA TYR A 103 -1.05 -2.80 -4.09
C TYR A 103 -1.57 -2.16 -2.80
N VAL A 104 -1.04 -0.98 -2.51
CA VAL A 104 -1.41 -0.21 -1.32
C VAL A 104 -2.22 0.98 -1.78
N THR A 105 -3.34 1.26 -1.13
CA THR A 105 -4.14 2.45 -1.36
C THR A 105 -4.37 3.18 -0.06
N TYR A 106 -4.33 4.51 -0.09
CA TYR A 106 -4.84 5.37 0.96
C TYR A 106 -5.90 6.28 0.35
N ALA A 107 -7.06 6.38 0.99
CA ALA A 107 -8.12 7.28 0.58
C ALA A 107 -8.66 8.06 1.79
N CYS A 108 -8.96 9.34 1.56
CA CYS A 108 -9.64 10.22 2.52
C CYS A 108 -10.52 11.22 1.78
N ASP A 109 -11.43 11.87 2.49
CA ASP A 109 -12.15 13.02 1.96
C ASP A 109 -11.17 14.17 1.65
N SER A 110 -11.40 14.90 0.57
CA SER A 110 -10.54 16.02 0.14
C SER A 110 -10.45 17.17 1.16
N GLU A 111 -11.41 17.27 2.08
CA GLU A 111 -11.36 18.21 3.20
C GLU A 111 -10.32 17.82 4.27
N ASP A 112 -9.97 16.53 4.33
CA ASP A 112 -9.03 15.93 5.28
C ASP A 112 -7.65 15.64 4.66
N ASP A 113 -7.42 16.09 3.42
CA ASP A 113 -6.15 15.91 2.72
C ASP A 113 -4.95 16.39 3.55
N GLY A 114 -3.95 15.53 3.66
CA GLY A 114 -2.74 15.81 4.43
C GLY A 114 -2.81 15.49 5.92
N LEU A 115 -3.99 15.23 6.51
CA LEU A 115 -4.11 14.99 7.95
C LEU A 115 -3.38 13.73 8.41
N ASP A 116 -3.56 12.60 7.70
CA ASP A 116 -2.89 11.34 8.06
C ASP A 116 -1.56 11.11 7.34
N THR A 117 -1.08 12.05 6.52
CA THR A 117 0.12 11.82 5.68
C THR A 117 1.31 11.34 6.52
N GLY A 118 1.55 11.97 7.67
CA GLY A 118 2.63 11.56 8.56
C GLY A 118 2.43 10.17 9.18
N ALA A 119 1.18 9.82 9.54
CA ALA A 119 0.86 8.52 10.11
C ALA A 119 0.98 7.40 9.07
N VAL A 120 0.48 7.62 7.85
CA VAL A 120 0.60 6.68 6.74
C VAL A 120 2.06 6.45 6.37
N GLU A 121 2.87 7.52 6.32
CA GLU A 121 4.31 7.39 6.08
C GLU A 121 5.04 6.65 7.20
N GLU A 122 4.67 6.86 8.46
CA GLU A 122 5.21 6.10 9.59
C GLU A 122 4.85 4.62 9.50
N ILE A 123 3.57 4.30 9.25
CA ILE A 123 3.03 2.94 9.07
C ILE A 123 3.80 2.22 7.95
N LEU A 124 3.82 2.79 6.75
CA LEU A 124 4.52 2.20 5.60
C LEU A 124 6.05 2.11 5.81
N GLY A 125 6.63 3.05 6.55
CA GLY A 125 8.05 3.04 6.92
C GLY A 125 8.47 1.82 7.75
N THR A 126 7.52 1.09 8.33
CA THR A 126 7.75 -0.14 9.10
C THR A 126 7.54 -1.44 8.30
N LEU A 127 7.15 -1.33 7.04
CA LEU A 127 6.89 -2.49 6.18
C LEU A 127 8.17 -3.34 5.99
N VAL A 128 8.05 -4.63 6.29
CA VAL A 128 9.12 -5.61 6.08
C VAL A 128 8.58 -6.86 5.39
N ALA A 129 9.46 -7.59 4.71
CA ALA A 129 9.10 -8.85 4.04
C ALA A 129 8.82 -9.95 5.07
N GLY A 130 7.76 -10.73 4.81
CA GLY A 130 7.40 -11.92 5.56
C GLY A 130 8.14 -13.16 5.09
N ASP A 131 8.03 -14.23 5.88
CA ASP A 131 8.81 -15.46 5.70
C ASP A 131 8.55 -16.17 4.36
N ALA A 132 7.34 -16.06 3.79
CA ALA A 132 7.03 -16.67 2.51
C ALA A 132 7.79 -16.05 1.33
N LEU A 133 8.43 -14.89 1.53
CA LEU A 133 9.24 -14.20 0.52
C LEU A 133 10.75 -14.34 0.75
N LEU A 134 11.22 -15.03 1.80
CA LEU A 134 12.66 -15.18 2.08
C LEU A 134 13.31 -16.31 1.30
#